data_AF-A0A7R7TFK9-F1
#
_entry.id   AF-A0A7R7TFK9-F1
#
_cell.length_a   1.000
_cell.length_b   1.000
_cell.length_c   1.000
_cell.angle_alpha   90.00
_cell.angle_beta   90.00
_cell.angle_gamma   90.00
#
_symmetry.space_group_name_H-M   'P 1'
#
loop_
_entity.id
_entity.type
_entity.pdbx_description
1 polymer ?
#
loop_
_entity_poly.entity_id
_entity_poly.type
_entity_poly.pdbx_seq_one_letter_code
_entity_poly.pdbx_strand_id
1 'polypeptide(L)'
;MLRELIRMGREGAGEGDVLEDLVQEASGTLYLLDLYPEERRASLVPYELDGEKCRRFLWVGDPPASNAPRDRATTSRLHYLLGQAATKMAEDGGLYPLLKDLLWDPGKPGGKACQLLDLRGFRLEGAREGAEGPFRVAGGRLEVAQEPWPFLKEKKRHAGGLAEALGEFLEKVWDLPKKGALFSLALRGRPLAEVPEYRAYLRRTLLEERFARGEKGLCHGCGRVDRVVADSSAFRLKFFIQDKKGFAPGLREEAFPRAYALCRECFTALKIGERLALERLTLRFLGTEALVLPGADPEPGGLTRLVERVLAQVRGLERLEAWRDFLERAQLRWEEVGYLGFSLLFFRRARAATKVEELALEVRGAPLPLAYEGEVLLVEGGAWGVVRV
;
A
#
# COMPACT_ATOMS: atom_id res chain seq x y z
N MET A 1 -20.13 1.74 -1.05
CA MET A 1 -18.68 1.45 -0.98
C MET A 1 -17.92 2.12 0.18
N LEU A 2 -17.81 3.46 0.23
CA LEU A 2 -16.95 4.15 1.21
C LEU A 2 -17.35 3.85 2.67
N ARG A 3 -18.66 3.80 2.93
CA ARG A 3 -19.22 3.52 4.25
C ARG A 3 -18.94 2.09 4.68
N GLU A 4 -18.96 1.15 3.75
CA GLU A 4 -18.71 -0.28 3.96
C GLU A 4 -17.22 -0.49 4.29
N LEU A 5 -16.31 0.15 3.56
CA LEU A 5 -14.89 0.12 3.87
C LEU A 5 -14.59 0.77 5.23
N ILE A 6 -15.16 1.94 5.52
CA ILE A 6 -15.00 2.59 6.84
C ILE A 6 -15.54 1.69 7.95
N ARG A 7 -16.69 1.03 7.75
CA ARG A 7 -17.26 0.11 8.74
C ARG A 7 -16.35 -1.09 8.98
N MET A 8 -15.93 -1.77 7.92
CA MET A 8 -14.98 -2.88 8.02
C MET A 8 -13.69 -2.47 8.73
N GLY A 9 -13.17 -1.27 8.45
CA GLY A 9 -11.96 -0.81 9.08
C GLY A 9 -12.10 -0.42 10.55
N ARG A 10 -13.30 -0.02 11.01
CA ARG A 10 -13.56 0.19 12.45
C ARG A 10 -13.56 -1.12 13.22
N GLU A 11 -14.15 -2.15 12.63
CA GLU A 11 -14.28 -3.48 13.23
C GLU A 11 -13.01 -4.32 13.08
N GLY A 12 -12.22 -4.04 12.06
CA GLY A 12 -10.91 -4.64 11.82
C GLY A 12 -9.76 -3.94 12.53
N ALA A 13 -10.00 -2.78 13.15
CA ALA A 13 -9.02 -2.12 14.00
C ALA A 13 -8.95 -2.84 15.36
N GLY A 14 -7.76 -3.28 15.76
CA GLY A 14 -7.56 -3.84 17.09
C GLY A 14 -7.56 -2.76 18.18
N GLU A 15 -7.60 -3.19 19.45
CA GLU A 15 -7.38 -2.29 20.60
C GLU A 15 -5.91 -1.88 20.77
N GLY A 16 -5.01 -2.43 19.95
CA GLY A 16 -3.58 -2.25 20.03
C GLY A 16 -3.05 -1.02 19.27
N ASP A 17 -1.78 -1.09 18.88
CA ASP A 17 -1.18 -0.05 18.05
C ASP A 17 -1.78 -0.08 16.64
N VAL A 18 -2.47 0.99 16.25
CA VAL A 18 -3.05 1.20 14.90
C VAL A 18 -2.09 0.93 13.74
N LEU A 19 -0.77 1.03 13.94
CA LEU A 19 0.19 0.68 12.90
C LEU A 19 0.16 -0.82 12.56
N GLU A 20 -0.14 -1.68 13.53
CA GLU A 20 -0.32 -3.12 13.34
C GLU A 20 -1.56 -3.40 12.47
N ASP A 21 -2.61 -2.59 12.59
CA ASP A 21 -3.81 -2.70 11.75
C ASP A 21 -3.58 -2.28 10.30
N LEU A 22 -2.48 -1.57 10.03
CA LEU A 22 -2.05 -1.16 8.69
C LEU A 22 -1.07 -2.16 8.04
N VAL A 23 -0.59 -3.16 8.79
CA VAL A 23 0.30 -4.19 8.26
C VAL A 23 -0.41 -4.99 7.18
N GLN A 24 0.25 -5.12 6.03
CA GLN A 24 -0.20 -5.88 4.88
C GLN A 24 0.30 -7.30 4.95
N GLU A 25 -0.46 -8.24 4.40
CA GLU A 25 -0.01 -9.61 4.21
C GLU A 25 0.91 -9.69 2.98
N ALA A 26 1.98 -10.48 3.08
CA ALA A 26 2.90 -10.76 2.00
C ALA A 26 3.42 -12.19 2.10
N SER A 27 3.80 -12.76 0.96
CA SER A 27 4.45 -14.07 0.85
C SER A 27 5.81 -13.92 0.16
N GLY A 28 6.67 -14.93 0.34
CA GLY A 28 8.03 -14.92 -0.18
C GLY A 28 9.05 -14.74 0.95
N THR A 29 10.12 -14.00 0.68
CA THR A 29 11.23 -13.87 1.63
C THR A 29 11.47 -12.41 1.96
N LEU A 30 11.61 -12.09 3.24
CA LEU A 30 12.13 -10.81 3.70
C LEU A 30 13.61 -10.94 4.00
N TYR A 31 14.40 -10.03 3.44
CA TYR A 31 15.83 -9.91 3.70
C TYR A 31 16.06 -8.74 4.65
N LEU A 32 16.48 -9.06 5.88
CA LEU A 32 16.83 -8.08 6.89
C LEU A 32 18.29 -7.65 6.66
N LEU A 33 18.49 -6.43 6.18
CA LEU A 33 19.81 -5.78 6.10
C LEU A 33 20.16 -5.28 7.50
N ASP A 34 21.01 -6.01 8.21
CA ASP A 34 21.42 -5.69 9.57
C ASP A 34 22.81 -5.08 9.58
N LEU A 35 22.91 -3.87 10.13
CA LEU A 35 24.14 -3.08 10.12
C LEU A 35 24.78 -3.02 11.51
N TYR A 36 26.09 -3.24 11.53
CA TYR A 36 26.96 -3.13 12.69
C TYR A 36 28.02 -2.05 12.38
N PRO A 37 27.71 -0.76 12.65
CA PRO A 37 28.54 0.36 12.20
C PRO A 37 29.95 0.33 12.80
N GLU A 38 30.06 -0.01 14.08
CA GLU A 38 31.32 -0.10 14.84
C GLU A 38 32.26 -1.16 14.26
N GLU A 39 31.70 -2.29 13.81
CA GLU A 39 32.44 -3.41 13.23
C GLU A 39 32.67 -3.23 11.71
N ARG A 40 32.05 -2.21 11.10
CA ARG A 40 31.91 -2.07 9.64
C ARG A 40 31.49 -3.38 9.01
N ARG A 41 30.38 -3.93 9.50
CA ARG A 41 29.84 -5.21 9.07
C ARG A 41 28.36 -5.06 8.71
N ALA A 42 27.98 -5.66 7.59
CA ALA A 42 26.60 -5.74 7.14
C ALA A 42 26.28 -7.21 6.84
N SER A 43 25.15 -7.68 7.35
CA SER A 43 24.64 -9.02 7.05
C SER A 43 23.25 -8.91 6.45
N LEU A 44 22.87 -9.93 5.68
CA LEU A 44 21.56 -10.02 5.07
C LEU A 44 20.88 -11.31 5.52
N VAL A 45 19.93 -11.20 6.45
CA VAL A 45 19.31 -12.36 7.10
C VAL A 45 17.94 -12.63 6.46
N PRO A 46 17.73 -13.82 5.86
CA PRO A 46 16.45 -14.17 5.25
C PRO A 46 15.41 -14.61 6.30
N TYR A 47 14.17 -14.22 6.09
CA TYR A 47 12.99 -14.63 6.85
C TYR A 47 11.89 -15.05 5.88
N GLU A 48 11.37 -16.26 6.01
CA GLU A 48 10.18 -16.69 5.26
C GLU A 48 8.95 -15.91 5.75
N LEU A 49 8.33 -15.13 4.87
CA LEU A 49 7.23 -14.24 5.23
C LEU A 49 5.97 -15.00 5.62
N ASP A 50 5.43 -14.60 6.76
CA ASP A 50 4.10 -14.93 7.25
C ASP A 50 3.47 -13.68 7.90
N GLY A 51 2.25 -13.80 8.42
CA GLY A 51 1.56 -12.69 9.07
C GLY A 51 2.30 -12.16 10.32
N GLU A 52 3.03 -13.00 11.04
CA GLU A 52 3.80 -12.59 12.22
C GLU A 52 5.00 -11.73 11.83
N LYS A 53 5.76 -12.16 10.82
CA LYS A 53 6.94 -11.43 10.33
C LYS A 53 6.54 -10.15 9.61
N CYS A 54 5.42 -10.14 8.88
CA CYS A 54 4.88 -8.91 8.32
C CYS A 54 4.61 -7.85 9.41
N ARG A 55 4.09 -8.28 10.58
CA ARG A 55 3.89 -7.41 11.74
C ARG A 55 5.20 -6.98 12.40
N ARG A 56 6.08 -7.95 12.69
CA ARG A 56 7.40 -7.70 13.31
C ARG A 56 8.22 -6.68 12.52
N PHE A 57 8.23 -6.79 11.20
CA PHE A 57 8.95 -5.86 10.31
C PHE A 57 8.09 -4.69 9.83
N LEU A 58 6.89 -4.51 10.36
CA LEU A 58 5.97 -3.41 10.09
C LEU A 58 5.77 -3.14 8.58
N TRP A 59 5.46 -4.20 7.84
CA TRP A 59 5.20 -4.11 6.41
C TRP A 59 3.85 -3.46 6.14
N VAL A 60 3.81 -2.13 6.07
CA VAL A 60 2.60 -1.34 5.75
C VAL A 60 2.43 -1.10 4.25
N GLY A 61 3.23 -1.78 3.43
CA GLY A 61 3.31 -1.58 1.99
C GLY A 61 4.10 -0.36 1.56
N ASP A 62 4.50 -0.41 0.29
CA ASP A 62 5.12 0.72 -0.39
C ASP A 62 4.11 1.86 -0.61
N PRO A 63 4.51 3.14 -0.44
CA PRO A 63 3.65 4.27 -0.76
C PRO A 63 3.01 4.17 -2.16
N PRO A 64 1.68 4.33 -2.28
CA PRO A 64 0.96 4.00 -3.51
C PRO A 64 1.23 5.00 -4.65
N ALA A 65 1.43 6.27 -4.33
CA ALA A 65 1.68 7.31 -5.34
C ALA A 65 3.18 7.37 -5.70
N SER A 66 3.48 7.52 -7.00
CA SER A 66 4.86 7.60 -7.49
C SER A 66 5.63 8.79 -6.91
N ASN A 67 4.95 9.88 -6.54
CA ASN A 67 5.50 11.08 -5.93
C ASN A 67 5.55 11.02 -4.39
N ALA A 68 4.89 10.05 -3.74
CA ALA A 68 4.90 9.93 -2.28
C ALA A 68 6.32 9.73 -1.71
N PRO A 69 6.57 10.19 -0.47
CA PRO A 69 7.83 9.94 0.23
C PRO A 69 8.01 8.44 0.43
N ARG A 70 9.14 7.89 0.00
CA ARG A 70 9.55 6.52 0.36
C ARG A 70 10.32 6.64 1.66
N ASP A 71 9.74 6.17 2.75
CA ASP A 71 10.20 6.40 4.13
C ASP A 71 9.92 5.18 5.04
N ARG A 72 9.73 4.01 4.41
CA ARG A 72 9.47 2.76 5.11
C ARG A 72 10.78 2.05 5.42
N ALA A 73 10.93 1.57 6.64
CA ALA A 73 12.04 0.71 7.05
C ALA A 73 11.95 -0.66 6.39
N THR A 74 10.75 -1.06 5.92
CA THR A 74 10.51 -2.27 5.15
C THR A 74 9.91 -1.91 3.79
N THR A 75 10.56 -2.34 2.70
CA THR A 75 10.25 -1.95 1.32
C THR A 75 10.25 -3.17 0.38
N SER A 76 9.63 -3.06 -0.80
CA SER A 76 9.71 -4.11 -1.84
C SER A 76 10.96 -4.03 -2.72
N ARG A 77 11.82 -3.02 -2.52
CA ARG A 77 13.01 -2.80 -3.35
C ARG A 77 14.20 -2.33 -2.52
N LEU A 78 15.31 -3.05 -2.61
CA LEU A 78 16.52 -2.74 -1.84
C LEU A 78 17.00 -1.29 -2.05
N HIS A 79 17.00 -0.79 -3.28
CA HIS A 79 17.45 0.58 -3.55
C HIS A 79 16.55 1.67 -2.94
N TYR A 80 15.29 1.38 -2.59
CA TYR A 80 14.48 2.34 -1.83
C TYR A 80 15.03 2.49 -0.43
N LEU A 81 15.39 1.38 0.22
CA LEU A 81 16.02 1.38 1.53
C LEU A 81 17.36 2.12 1.53
N LEU A 82 18.19 1.85 0.51
CA LEU A 82 19.54 2.41 0.38
C LEU A 82 19.59 3.90 0.02
N GLY A 83 18.49 4.50 -0.44
CA GLY A 83 18.49 5.87 -0.95
C GLY A 83 17.33 6.70 -0.42
N GLN A 84 16.15 6.51 -1.00
CA GLN A 84 14.99 7.39 -0.72
C GLN A 84 14.53 7.28 0.74
N ALA A 85 14.44 6.05 1.28
CA ALA A 85 14.04 5.83 2.67
C ALA A 85 15.07 6.38 3.66
N ALA A 86 16.36 6.11 3.44
CA ALA A 86 17.44 6.67 4.25
C ALA A 86 17.41 8.20 4.27
N THR A 87 17.32 8.82 3.09
CA THR A 87 17.17 10.28 2.93
C THR A 87 15.97 10.79 3.71
N LYS A 88 14.79 10.19 3.51
CA LYS A 88 13.56 10.74 4.08
C LYS A 88 13.47 10.55 5.59
N MET A 89 13.92 9.41 6.11
CA MET A 89 13.98 9.17 7.56
C MET A 89 14.99 10.08 8.25
N ALA A 90 16.10 10.46 7.58
CA ALA A 90 17.09 11.37 8.14
C ALA A 90 16.58 12.82 8.32
N GLU A 91 15.47 13.20 7.69
CA GLU A 91 14.83 14.51 7.91
C GLU A 91 14.11 14.59 9.27
N ASP A 92 13.81 13.44 9.89
CA ASP A 92 13.15 13.40 11.19
C ASP A 92 14.14 13.53 12.35
N GLY A 93 13.84 14.42 13.30
CA GLY A 93 14.73 14.70 14.43
C GLY A 93 14.91 13.53 15.41
N GLY A 94 13.97 12.59 15.48
CA GLY A 94 14.08 11.38 16.32
C GLY A 94 14.87 10.26 15.63
N LEU A 95 14.77 10.14 14.31
CA LEU A 95 15.48 9.14 13.53
C LEU A 95 16.89 9.56 13.11
N TYR A 96 17.13 10.86 12.91
CA TYR A 96 18.43 11.38 12.49
C TYR A 96 19.58 10.91 13.39
N PRO A 97 19.50 10.96 14.74
CA PRO A 97 20.57 10.47 15.61
C PRO A 97 20.92 8.99 15.43
N LEU A 98 19.95 8.17 15.00
CA LEU A 98 20.14 6.74 14.75
C LEU A 98 20.80 6.45 13.41
N LEU A 99 20.60 7.34 12.43
CA LEU A 99 21.02 7.15 11.05
C LEU A 99 22.25 7.99 10.67
N LYS A 100 22.54 9.10 11.35
CA LYS A 100 23.57 10.09 10.94
C LYS A 100 24.94 9.48 10.60
N ASP A 101 25.38 8.46 11.33
CA ASP A 101 26.68 7.83 11.15
C ASP A 101 26.67 6.75 10.04
N LEU A 102 25.50 6.50 9.47
CA LEU A 102 25.21 5.58 8.37
C LEU A 102 24.75 6.30 7.11
N LEU A 103 24.89 7.63 7.03
CA LEU A 103 24.48 8.41 5.88
C LEU A 103 25.69 8.88 5.10
N TRP A 104 25.65 8.62 3.79
CA TRP A 104 26.62 9.12 2.83
C TRP A 104 25.96 10.15 1.92
N ASP A 105 26.48 11.38 1.91
CA ASP A 105 26.16 12.38 0.90
C ASP A 105 27.16 12.25 -0.28
N PRO A 106 26.71 11.82 -1.48
CA PRO A 106 27.56 11.74 -2.65
C PRO A 106 27.71 13.11 -3.36
N GLY A 107 26.96 14.16 -2.99
CA GLY A 107 27.10 15.52 -3.51
C GLY A 107 26.27 15.87 -4.74
N LYS A 108 25.44 14.94 -5.25
CA LYS A 108 24.53 15.18 -6.39
C LYS A 108 23.11 14.68 -6.08
N PRO A 109 22.26 15.46 -5.39
CA PRO A 109 20.90 15.03 -5.08
C PRO A 109 20.07 14.80 -6.34
N GLY A 110 19.15 13.84 -6.30
CA GLY A 110 18.24 13.55 -7.41
C GLY A 110 17.56 12.18 -7.27
N GLY A 111 16.45 11.97 -7.98
CA GLY A 111 15.65 10.75 -7.84
C GLY A 111 15.04 10.59 -6.44
N LYS A 112 14.75 11.71 -5.76
CA LYS A 112 14.29 11.81 -4.37
C LYS A 112 15.24 11.27 -3.30
N ALA A 113 16.52 11.11 -3.63
CA ALA A 113 17.55 10.86 -2.64
C ALA A 113 18.53 12.04 -2.66
N CYS A 114 18.99 12.43 -1.48
CA CYS A 114 20.19 13.26 -1.31
C CYS A 114 21.29 12.48 -0.61
N GLN A 115 20.94 11.49 0.22
CA GLN A 115 21.85 10.64 0.96
C GLN A 115 21.59 9.16 0.64
N LEU A 116 22.63 8.36 0.78
CA LEU A 116 22.58 6.90 0.71
C LEU A 116 22.89 6.30 2.08
N LEU A 117 22.45 5.06 2.31
CA LEU A 117 22.94 4.24 3.40
C LEU A 117 24.43 3.90 3.13
N ASP A 118 25.32 4.34 4.02
CA ASP A 118 26.77 4.21 3.84
C ASP A 118 27.22 2.79 4.18
N LEU A 119 27.47 2.01 3.13
CA LEU A 119 28.04 0.67 3.23
C LEU A 119 29.52 0.64 2.81
N ARG A 120 30.15 1.80 2.57
CA ARG A 120 31.53 1.85 2.07
C ARG A 120 32.50 1.29 3.11
N GLY A 121 33.32 0.35 2.66
CA GLY A 121 34.26 -0.36 3.51
C GLY A 121 33.62 -1.39 4.44
N PHE A 122 32.29 -1.58 4.41
CA PHE A 122 31.64 -2.63 5.19
C PHE A 122 32.03 -4.00 4.67
N ARG A 123 32.28 -4.94 5.56
CA ARG A 123 32.33 -6.37 5.25
C ARG A 123 30.89 -6.84 5.02
N LEU A 124 30.61 -7.35 3.83
CA LEU A 124 29.31 -7.89 3.44
C LEU A 124 29.29 -9.40 3.70
N GLU A 125 28.68 -9.83 4.80
CA GLU A 125 28.59 -11.25 5.13
C GLU A 125 27.76 -12.01 4.08
N GLY A 126 28.28 -13.16 3.64
CA GLY A 126 27.63 -14.01 2.64
C GLY A 126 27.63 -13.45 1.21
N ALA A 127 28.21 -12.26 0.96
CA ALA A 127 28.32 -11.73 -0.40
C ALA A 127 29.44 -12.42 -1.18
N ARG A 128 29.19 -12.64 -2.47
CA ARG A 128 30.19 -13.10 -3.44
C ARG A 128 31.10 -11.94 -3.85
N GLU A 129 32.34 -12.27 -4.18
CA GLU A 129 33.24 -11.33 -4.85
C GLU A 129 32.66 -10.92 -6.21
N GLY A 130 32.86 -9.66 -6.59
CA GLY A 130 32.31 -9.14 -7.84
C GLY A 130 32.61 -7.66 -8.04
N ALA A 131 32.54 -7.19 -9.28
CA ALA A 131 32.71 -5.78 -9.61
C ALA A 131 31.74 -5.39 -10.72
N GLU A 132 31.01 -4.28 -10.53
CA GLU A 132 30.11 -3.73 -11.54
C GLU A 132 29.95 -2.23 -11.34
N GLY A 133 30.14 -1.47 -12.42
CA GLY A 133 30.07 -0.02 -12.37
C GLY A 133 31.05 0.56 -11.34
N PRO A 134 30.61 1.43 -10.43
CA PRO A 134 31.49 2.03 -9.43
C PRO A 134 31.71 1.13 -8.19
N PHE A 135 31.15 -0.08 -8.15
CA PHE A 135 31.14 -0.94 -6.96
C PHE A 135 31.99 -2.19 -7.14
N ARG A 136 32.65 -2.60 -6.07
CA ARG A 136 33.41 -3.86 -6.02
C ARG A 136 33.28 -4.48 -4.63
N VAL A 137 33.13 -5.80 -4.57
CA VAL A 137 33.38 -6.58 -3.35
C VAL A 137 34.75 -7.23 -3.51
N ALA A 138 35.68 -6.87 -2.63
CA ALA A 138 37.06 -7.38 -2.59
C ALA A 138 37.40 -7.84 -1.17
N GLY A 139 37.76 -9.11 -0.98
CA GLY A 139 38.05 -9.66 0.35
C GLY A 139 36.84 -9.55 1.30
N GLY A 140 35.64 -9.72 0.73
CA GLY A 140 34.36 -9.56 1.41
C GLY A 140 33.99 -8.12 1.80
N ARG A 141 34.74 -7.09 1.39
CA ARG A 141 34.42 -5.68 1.70
C ARG A 141 33.91 -4.93 0.48
N LEU A 142 32.91 -4.06 0.68
CA LEU A 142 32.40 -3.16 -0.34
C LEU A 142 33.34 -1.97 -0.54
N GLU A 143 33.89 -1.86 -1.74
CA GLU A 143 34.66 -0.73 -2.24
C GLU A 143 33.81 0.06 -3.22
N VAL A 144 33.94 1.39 -3.18
CA VAL A 144 33.26 2.30 -4.10
C VAL A 144 34.29 3.24 -4.71
N ALA A 145 34.21 3.41 -6.03
CA ALA A 145 35.09 4.32 -6.76
C ALA A 145 35.00 5.76 -6.19
N GLN A 146 36.15 6.44 -6.10
CA GLN A 146 36.22 7.82 -5.60
C GLN A 146 35.33 8.77 -6.42
N GLU A 147 35.32 8.59 -7.74
CA GLU A 147 34.42 9.27 -8.67
C GLU A 147 33.43 8.25 -9.26
N PRO A 148 32.25 8.05 -8.66
CA PRO A 148 31.30 7.03 -9.12
C PRO A 148 30.50 7.44 -10.36
N TRP A 149 30.45 8.75 -10.67
CA TRP A 149 29.59 9.31 -11.71
C TRP A 149 29.88 8.85 -13.15
N PRO A 150 31.14 8.68 -13.59
CA PRO A 150 31.45 8.23 -14.94
C PRO A 150 30.89 6.85 -15.27
N PHE A 151 30.71 5.98 -14.25
CA PHE A 151 30.15 4.64 -14.40
C PHE A 151 28.64 4.62 -14.60
N LEU A 152 27.96 5.73 -14.29
CA LEU A 152 26.51 5.84 -14.43
C LEU A 152 26.12 6.52 -15.74
N LYS A 153 24.98 6.07 -16.29
CA LYS A 153 24.31 6.74 -17.42
C LYS A 153 24.06 8.21 -17.04
N GLU A 154 24.23 9.11 -18.00
CA GLU A 154 24.17 10.57 -17.77
C GLU A 154 22.91 11.00 -17.00
N LYS A 155 21.73 10.54 -17.43
CA LYS A 155 20.44 10.81 -16.76
C LYS A 155 20.30 10.28 -15.33
N LYS A 156 21.20 9.40 -14.89
CA LYS A 156 21.23 8.76 -13.57
C LYS A 156 22.43 9.23 -12.72
N ARG A 157 23.16 10.27 -13.14
CA ARG A 157 24.30 10.84 -12.38
C ARG A 157 23.84 11.69 -11.20
N HIS A 158 23.10 11.07 -10.29
CA HIS A 158 22.57 11.63 -9.06
C HIS A 158 22.43 10.53 -8.00
N ALA A 159 22.20 10.91 -6.74
CA ALA A 159 22.14 10.02 -5.59
C ALA A 159 21.14 8.87 -5.78
N GLY A 160 19.92 9.16 -6.26
CA GLY A 160 18.93 8.11 -6.54
C GLY A 160 19.36 7.10 -7.61
N GLY A 161 20.11 7.52 -8.63
CA GLY A 161 20.63 6.63 -9.66
C GLY A 161 21.80 5.79 -9.16
N LEU A 162 22.61 6.36 -8.27
CA LEU A 162 23.67 5.63 -7.56
C LEU A 162 23.09 4.59 -6.58
N ALA A 163 22.02 4.93 -5.86
CA ALA A 163 21.32 4.00 -4.97
C ALA A 163 20.68 2.83 -5.74
N GLU A 164 20.10 3.11 -6.92
CA GLU A 164 19.56 2.09 -7.82
C GLU A 164 20.67 1.13 -8.30
N ALA A 165 21.80 1.68 -8.76
CA ALA A 165 22.94 0.89 -9.18
C ALA A 165 23.55 0.07 -8.02
N LEU A 166 23.62 0.64 -6.80
CA LEU A 166 24.08 -0.06 -5.62
C LEU A 166 23.13 -1.21 -5.25
N GLY A 167 21.81 -0.97 -5.28
CA GLY A 167 20.81 -2.00 -5.03
C GLY A 167 20.91 -3.16 -6.02
N GLU A 168 21.01 -2.86 -7.32
CA GLU A 168 21.20 -3.89 -8.37
C GLU A 168 22.50 -4.69 -8.18
N PHE A 169 23.58 -4.02 -7.78
CA PHE A 169 24.85 -4.68 -7.48
C PHE A 169 24.76 -5.59 -6.25
N LEU A 170 24.16 -5.09 -5.16
CA LEU A 170 23.98 -5.84 -3.91
C LEU A 170 23.06 -7.05 -4.09
N GLU A 171 21.98 -6.91 -4.85
CA GLU A 171 21.10 -8.03 -5.23
C GLU A 171 21.86 -9.13 -5.96
N LYS A 172 22.84 -8.79 -6.81
CA LYS A 172 23.67 -9.77 -7.53
C LYS A 172 24.69 -10.46 -6.64
N VAL A 173 25.43 -9.71 -5.83
CA VAL A 173 26.49 -10.31 -4.98
C VAL A 173 25.93 -11.16 -3.84
N TRP A 174 24.71 -10.87 -3.37
CA TRP A 174 23.99 -11.74 -2.42
C TRP A 174 23.07 -12.78 -3.08
N ASP A 175 23.05 -12.88 -4.41
CA ASP A 175 22.27 -13.86 -5.17
C ASP A 175 20.77 -13.85 -4.83
N LEU A 176 20.18 -12.65 -4.80
CA LEU A 176 18.80 -12.44 -4.37
C LEU A 176 17.77 -12.71 -5.49
N PRO A 177 16.59 -13.22 -5.14
CA PRO A 177 15.53 -13.46 -6.12
C PRO A 177 14.99 -12.12 -6.66
N LYS A 178 14.75 -12.08 -7.97
CA LYS A 178 14.24 -10.88 -8.67
C LYS A 178 12.79 -10.50 -8.31
N LYS A 179 12.02 -11.40 -7.69
CA LYS A 179 10.60 -11.21 -7.35
C LYS A 179 10.29 -11.85 -6.01
N GLY A 180 9.28 -11.32 -5.31
CA GLY A 180 8.81 -11.86 -4.04
C GLY A 180 9.74 -11.60 -2.86
N ALA A 181 10.66 -10.63 -2.98
CA ALA A 181 11.55 -10.20 -1.92
C ALA A 181 11.03 -8.91 -1.26
N LEU A 182 11.03 -8.88 0.07
CA LEU A 182 10.96 -7.65 0.85
C LEU A 182 12.32 -7.38 1.49
N PHE A 183 12.59 -6.13 1.82
CA PHE A 183 13.84 -5.68 2.42
C PHE A 183 13.53 -4.85 3.65
N SER A 184 14.13 -5.17 4.79
CA SER A 184 14.00 -4.41 6.03
C SER A 184 15.36 -3.97 6.57
N LEU A 185 15.41 -2.89 7.34
CA LEU A 185 16.63 -2.39 7.98
C LEU A 185 16.66 -2.77 9.47
N ALA A 186 17.81 -3.27 9.93
CA ALA A 186 18.13 -3.44 11.34
C ALA A 186 19.45 -2.75 11.69
N LEU A 187 19.57 -2.35 12.96
CA LEU A 187 20.80 -1.86 13.56
C LEU A 187 21.16 -2.77 14.73
N ARG A 188 22.29 -3.47 14.62
CA ARG A 188 22.81 -4.38 15.66
C ARG A 188 21.77 -5.41 16.11
N GLY A 189 21.14 -6.10 15.16
CA GLY A 189 20.15 -7.15 15.40
C GLY A 189 18.75 -6.63 15.74
N ARG A 190 18.57 -5.32 15.94
CA ARG A 190 17.26 -4.72 16.23
C ARG A 190 16.64 -4.14 14.96
N PRO A 191 15.52 -4.68 14.46
CA PRO A 191 14.78 -4.09 13.34
C PRO A 191 14.38 -2.65 13.63
N LEU A 192 14.55 -1.75 12.66
CA LEU A 192 14.14 -0.36 12.79
C LEU A 192 12.61 -0.25 12.99
N ALA A 193 11.85 -1.23 12.49
CA ALA A 193 10.41 -1.40 12.73
C ALA A 193 10.02 -1.50 14.22
N GLU A 194 10.93 -1.97 15.08
CA GLU A 194 10.73 -2.15 16.53
C GLU A 194 11.29 -0.96 17.35
N VAL A 195 11.84 0.06 16.68
CA VAL A 195 12.38 1.26 17.33
C VAL A 195 11.24 2.26 17.60
N PRO A 196 11.05 2.73 18.85
CA PRO A 196 9.95 3.63 19.21
C PRO A 196 9.90 4.92 18.39
N GLU A 197 11.07 5.50 18.11
CA GLU A 197 11.23 6.71 17.31
C GLU A 197 10.72 6.49 15.88
N TYR A 198 11.01 5.31 15.29
CA TYR A 198 10.50 4.95 13.98
C TYR A 198 8.99 4.75 13.97
N ARG A 199 8.44 4.08 14.98
CA ARG A 199 6.99 3.88 15.11
C ARG A 199 6.26 5.22 15.29
N ALA A 200 6.82 6.12 16.11
CA ALA A 200 6.28 7.47 16.29
C ALA A 200 6.32 8.29 14.99
N TYR A 201 7.46 8.26 14.28
CA TYR A 201 7.60 8.85 12.95
C TYR A 201 6.53 8.31 11.99
N LEU A 202 6.41 6.98 11.90
CA LEU A 202 5.50 6.33 10.96
C LEU A 202 4.03 6.65 11.24
N ARG A 203 3.62 6.64 12.52
CA ARG A 203 2.28 7.05 12.95
C ARG A 203 1.98 8.47 12.51
N ARG A 204 2.90 9.39 12.81
CA ARG A 204 2.74 10.80 12.50
C ARG A 204 2.60 11.03 11.00
N THR A 205 3.48 10.45 10.18
CA THR A 205 3.44 10.61 8.72
C THR A 205 2.25 9.92 8.06
N LEU A 206 1.83 8.74 8.56
CA LEU A 206 0.71 8.00 7.97
C LEU A 206 -0.66 8.56 8.34
N LEU A 207 -0.81 9.12 9.53
CA LEU A 207 -2.12 9.39 10.16
C LEU A 207 -2.31 10.81 10.69
N GLU A 208 -1.25 11.56 11.03
CA GLU A 208 -1.38 12.82 11.78
C GLU A 208 -1.04 14.06 10.94
N GLU A 209 0.11 14.06 10.25
CA GLU A 209 0.65 15.20 9.49
C GLU A 209 -0.37 15.75 8.47
N ARG A 210 -1.18 14.86 7.89
CA ARG A 210 -2.23 15.22 6.93
C ARG A 210 -3.29 16.14 7.55
N PHE A 211 -3.57 15.95 8.83
CA PHE A 211 -4.55 16.73 9.59
C PHE A 211 -3.94 18.01 10.18
N ALA A 212 -2.63 18.21 10.13
CA ALA A 212 -2.02 19.47 10.59
C ALA A 212 -2.62 20.68 9.83
N ARG A 213 -2.88 20.51 8.53
CA ARG A 213 -3.54 21.49 7.64
C ARG A 213 -5.04 21.27 7.47
N GLY A 214 -5.63 20.33 8.21
CA GLY A 214 -7.07 20.04 8.12
C GLY A 214 -7.90 21.22 8.63
N GLU A 215 -9.02 21.49 7.96
CA GLU A 215 -9.97 22.54 8.32
C GLU A 215 -11.17 21.96 9.07
N LYS A 216 -11.89 22.80 9.81
CA LYS A 216 -13.15 22.39 10.45
C LYS A 216 -14.22 22.23 9.36
N GLY A 217 -14.83 21.04 9.28
CA GLY A 217 -15.82 20.73 8.26
C GLY A 217 -16.63 19.47 8.58
N LEU A 218 -17.60 19.16 7.73
CA LEU A 218 -18.42 17.96 7.85
C LEU A 218 -17.63 16.74 7.37
N CYS A 219 -17.48 15.73 8.23
CA CYS A 219 -16.92 14.45 7.84
C CYS A 219 -17.98 13.65 7.06
N HIS A 220 -17.66 13.28 5.82
CA HIS A 220 -18.55 12.50 4.95
C HIS A 220 -18.62 11.00 5.34
N GLY A 221 -17.70 10.55 6.21
CA GLY A 221 -17.68 9.19 6.74
C GLY A 221 -18.60 8.99 7.95
N CYS A 222 -18.69 9.96 8.86
CA CYS A 222 -19.48 9.83 10.11
C CYS A 222 -20.56 10.90 10.29
N GLY A 223 -20.61 11.94 9.45
CA GLY A 223 -21.58 13.03 9.55
C GLY A 223 -21.28 14.04 10.68
N ARG A 224 -20.18 13.89 11.42
CA ARG A 224 -19.80 14.83 12.49
C ARG A 224 -19.03 16.02 11.92
N VAL A 225 -19.18 17.18 12.56
CA VAL A 225 -18.32 18.35 12.30
C VAL A 225 -17.03 18.18 13.10
N ASP A 226 -15.90 18.10 12.41
CA ASP A 226 -14.59 17.86 12.99
C ASP A 226 -13.50 18.49 12.12
N ARG A 227 -12.22 18.35 12.49
CA ARG A 227 -11.09 18.63 11.61
C ARG A 227 -11.01 17.55 10.53
N VAL A 228 -11.18 17.96 9.27
CA VAL A 228 -11.28 17.04 8.13
C VAL A 228 -10.21 17.32 7.07
N VAL A 229 -9.91 16.29 6.28
CA VAL A 229 -9.01 16.36 5.12
C VAL A 229 -9.69 15.79 3.90
N ALA A 230 -9.44 16.40 2.73
CA ALA A 230 -9.90 15.87 1.45
C ALA A 230 -8.89 14.88 0.83
N ASP A 231 -7.65 14.85 1.28
CA ASP A 231 -6.55 14.15 0.60
C ASP A 231 -6.81 12.64 0.33
N SER A 232 -7.04 12.30 -0.95
CA SER A 232 -7.24 10.92 -1.42
C SER A 232 -5.95 10.23 -1.90
N SER A 233 -4.79 10.91 -1.86
CA SER A 233 -3.51 10.35 -2.33
C SER A 233 -3.03 9.17 -1.47
N ALA A 234 -3.50 9.07 -0.24
CA ALA A 234 -3.17 8.02 0.72
C ALA A 234 -3.77 6.64 0.38
N PHE A 235 -4.80 6.61 -0.47
CA PHE A 235 -5.59 5.42 -0.76
C PHE A 235 -5.22 4.82 -2.13
N ARG A 236 -5.29 3.49 -2.24
CA ARG A 236 -5.04 2.72 -3.47
C ARG A 236 -6.22 2.80 -4.42
N LEU A 237 -7.43 2.70 -3.88
CA LEU A 237 -8.70 2.91 -4.56
C LEU A 237 -8.96 4.42 -4.66
N LYS A 238 -9.11 4.91 -5.89
CA LYS A 238 -9.43 6.33 -6.13
C LYS A 238 -10.92 6.55 -6.06
N PHE A 239 -11.39 6.99 -4.89
CA PHE A 239 -12.80 7.26 -4.61
C PHE A 239 -13.31 8.58 -5.21
N PHE A 240 -12.42 9.53 -5.46
CA PHE A 240 -12.77 10.86 -5.91
C PHE A 240 -11.61 11.53 -6.66
N ILE A 241 -11.92 12.24 -7.75
CA ILE A 241 -10.96 12.95 -8.62
C ILE A 241 -10.69 14.34 -8.04
N GLN A 242 -9.47 14.59 -7.57
CA GLN A 242 -9.05 15.86 -6.94
C GLN A 242 -8.00 16.62 -7.73
N ASP A 243 -7.50 16.02 -8.81
CA ASP A 243 -6.47 16.57 -9.70
C ASP A 243 -7.05 17.46 -10.81
N LYS A 244 -8.38 17.54 -10.89
CA LYS A 244 -9.09 18.27 -11.95
C LYS A 244 -10.10 19.23 -11.35
N LYS A 245 -9.86 20.53 -11.50
CA LYS A 245 -10.75 21.64 -11.09
C LYS A 245 -12.21 21.46 -11.54
N GLY A 246 -12.43 20.80 -12.69
CA GLY A 246 -13.75 20.46 -13.22
C GLY A 246 -14.63 19.58 -12.31
N PHE A 247 -14.03 18.84 -11.37
CA PHE A 247 -14.75 18.00 -10.41
C PHE A 247 -14.93 18.66 -9.04
N ALA A 248 -14.37 19.85 -8.84
CA ALA A 248 -14.55 20.59 -7.60
C ALA A 248 -15.95 21.24 -7.57
N PRO A 249 -16.68 21.19 -6.44
CA PRO A 249 -17.96 21.87 -6.31
C PRO A 249 -17.86 23.34 -6.70
N GLY A 250 -18.68 23.76 -7.68
CA GLY A 250 -18.66 25.12 -8.20
C GLY A 250 -17.38 25.50 -8.96
N LEU A 251 -16.59 24.51 -9.42
CA LEU A 251 -15.34 24.70 -10.17
C LEU A 251 -14.26 25.47 -9.39
N ARG A 252 -14.25 25.36 -8.06
CA ARG A 252 -13.28 26.00 -7.16
C ARG A 252 -12.47 24.94 -6.44
N GLU A 253 -11.16 24.88 -6.63
CA GLU A 253 -10.30 23.84 -6.02
C GLU A 253 -10.39 23.84 -4.50
N GLU A 254 -10.58 25.01 -3.90
CA GLU A 254 -10.76 25.18 -2.45
C GLU A 254 -12.05 24.52 -1.93
N ALA A 255 -12.97 24.15 -2.84
CA ALA A 255 -14.22 23.49 -2.51
C ALA A 255 -14.13 21.95 -2.53
N PHE A 256 -13.00 21.32 -2.84
CA PHE A 256 -12.87 19.87 -2.78
C PHE A 256 -13.26 19.25 -1.42
N PRO A 257 -12.90 19.86 -0.26
CA PRO A 257 -13.38 19.39 1.03
C PRO A 257 -14.91 19.41 1.20
N ARG A 258 -15.63 20.19 0.37
CA ARG A 258 -17.10 20.21 0.35
C ARG A 258 -17.72 19.04 -0.41
N ALA A 259 -16.96 18.38 -1.29
CA ALA A 259 -17.40 17.17 -1.99
C ALA A 259 -17.03 15.90 -1.23
N TYR A 260 -15.83 15.90 -0.64
CA TYR A 260 -15.30 14.74 0.06
C TYR A 260 -14.28 15.18 1.10
N ALA A 261 -14.55 14.87 2.36
CA ALA A 261 -13.63 15.09 3.45
C ALA A 261 -13.88 14.10 4.58
N LEU A 262 -12.80 13.62 5.21
CA LEU A 262 -12.86 12.67 6.33
C LEU A 262 -12.17 13.25 7.57
N CYS A 263 -12.75 12.97 8.74
CA CYS A 263 -12.06 13.15 10.02
C CYS A 263 -10.98 12.08 10.20
N ARG A 264 -10.10 12.25 11.20
CA ARG A 264 -8.98 11.34 11.50
C ARG A 264 -9.44 9.89 11.68
N GLU A 265 -10.53 9.68 12.39
CA GLU A 265 -11.04 8.34 12.70
C GLU A 265 -11.56 7.64 11.43
N CYS A 266 -12.38 8.33 10.63
CA CYS A 266 -12.89 7.78 9.37
C CYS A 266 -11.79 7.58 8.32
N PHE A 267 -10.79 8.44 8.28
CA PHE A 267 -9.63 8.28 7.39
C PHE A 267 -8.80 7.04 7.75
N THR A 268 -8.55 6.85 9.05
CA THR A 268 -7.82 5.68 9.56
C THR A 268 -8.61 4.39 9.31
N ALA A 269 -9.90 4.39 9.64
CA ALA A 269 -10.78 3.27 9.36
C ALA A 269 -10.85 2.96 7.85
N LEU A 270 -10.94 3.98 6.98
CA LEU A 270 -10.92 3.74 5.54
C LEU A 270 -9.61 3.08 5.08
N LYS A 271 -8.45 3.46 5.64
CA LYS A 271 -7.17 2.81 5.30
C LYS A 271 -7.17 1.33 5.68
N ILE A 272 -7.61 1.00 6.90
CA ILE A 272 -7.69 -0.38 7.39
C ILE A 272 -8.69 -1.17 6.54
N GLY A 273 -9.87 -0.61 6.28
CA GLY A 273 -10.91 -1.24 5.48
C GLY A 273 -10.52 -1.47 4.02
N GLU A 274 -9.86 -0.49 3.38
CA GLU A 274 -9.32 -0.63 2.03
C GLU A 274 -8.31 -1.78 1.97
N ARG A 275 -7.38 -1.85 2.92
CA ARG A 275 -6.41 -2.94 3.01
C ARG A 275 -7.11 -4.29 3.12
N LEU A 276 -7.99 -4.43 4.11
CA LEU A 276 -8.73 -5.68 4.36
C LEU A 276 -9.53 -6.12 3.13
N ALA A 277 -10.20 -5.19 2.44
CA ALA A 277 -10.95 -5.50 1.24
C ALA A 277 -10.05 -5.96 0.09
N LEU A 278 -8.94 -5.25 -0.17
CA LEU A 278 -8.00 -5.63 -1.23
C LEU A 278 -7.34 -6.99 -0.97
N GLU A 279 -7.04 -7.32 0.29
CA GLU A 279 -6.37 -8.57 0.66
C GLU A 279 -7.32 -9.77 0.70
N ARG A 280 -8.55 -9.57 1.20
CA ARG A 280 -9.45 -10.69 1.54
C ARG A 280 -10.70 -10.79 0.67
N LEU A 281 -11.09 -9.71 0.00
CA LEU A 281 -12.36 -9.62 -0.72
C LEU A 281 -12.20 -9.43 -2.23
N THR A 282 -10.98 -9.56 -2.76
CA THR A 282 -10.73 -9.52 -4.20
C THR A 282 -11.07 -10.88 -4.83
N LEU A 283 -11.92 -10.88 -5.85
CA LEU A 283 -12.11 -12.01 -6.77
C LEU A 283 -11.80 -11.61 -8.21
N ARG A 284 -11.74 -12.62 -9.09
CA ARG A 284 -11.74 -12.43 -10.53
C ARG A 284 -13.10 -12.84 -11.09
N PHE A 285 -13.84 -11.87 -11.61
CA PHE A 285 -15.15 -12.07 -12.23
C PHE A 285 -15.05 -11.77 -13.73
N LEU A 286 -15.37 -12.74 -14.59
CA LEU A 286 -15.33 -12.59 -16.05
C LEU A 286 -14.04 -11.93 -16.57
N GLY A 287 -12.90 -12.35 -16.03
CA GLY A 287 -11.59 -11.84 -16.42
C GLY A 287 -11.17 -10.51 -15.77
N THR A 288 -12.06 -9.81 -15.05
CA THR A 288 -11.82 -8.53 -14.37
C THR A 288 -11.73 -8.70 -12.86
N GLU A 289 -10.92 -7.90 -12.17
CA GLU A 289 -10.87 -7.92 -10.70
C GLU A 289 -12.08 -7.18 -10.12
N ALA A 290 -12.69 -7.75 -9.07
CA ALA A 290 -13.78 -7.13 -8.32
C ALA A 290 -13.58 -7.30 -6.81
N LEU A 291 -13.97 -6.30 -6.02
CA LEU A 291 -14.12 -6.43 -4.56
C LEU A 291 -15.54 -6.84 -4.22
N VAL A 292 -15.69 -7.83 -3.32
CA VAL A 292 -16.98 -8.17 -2.71
C VAL A 292 -17.13 -7.46 -1.39
N LEU A 293 -17.87 -6.36 -1.36
CA LEU A 293 -18.04 -5.58 -0.14
C LEU A 293 -19.32 -6.05 0.58
N PRO A 294 -19.26 -6.47 1.85
CA PRO A 294 -20.46 -6.79 2.60
C PRO A 294 -21.34 -5.53 2.76
N GLY A 295 -22.64 -5.67 2.49
CA GLY A 295 -23.67 -4.67 2.74
C GLY A 295 -24.25 -4.73 4.14
N ALA A 296 -24.09 -5.88 4.83
CA ALA A 296 -24.50 -6.05 6.22
C ALA A 296 -23.44 -5.53 7.20
N ASP A 297 -23.90 -5.01 8.34
CA ASP A 297 -23.02 -4.64 9.43
C ASP A 297 -22.50 -5.92 10.13
N PRO A 298 -21.18 -6.06 10.35
CA PRO A 298 -20.68 -7.13 11.19
C PRO A 298 -21.15 -6.91 12.64
N GLU A 299 -21.52 -8.00 13.31
CA GLU A 299 -21.62 -7.99 14.78
C GLU A 299 -20.22 -7.67 15.38
N PRO A 300 -20.13 -7.12 16.60
CA PRO A 300 -18.85 -6.90 17.26
C PRO A 300 -17.98 -8.16 17.28
N GLY A 301 -16.77 -8.08 16.72
CA GLY A 301 -15.86 -9.24 16.55
C GLY A 301 -16.29 -10.26 15.47
N GLY A 302 -17.38 -9.99 14.76
CA GLY A 302 -17.97 -10.84 13.72
C GLY A 302 -17.46 -10.60 12.31
N LEU A 303 -16.53 -9.67 12.10
CA LEU A 303 -16.02 -9.31 10.76
C LEU A 303 -15.48 -10.51 9.99
N THR A 304 -14.68 -11.39 10.64
CA THR A 304 -14.15 -12.61 10.00
C THR A 304 -15.28 -13.52 9.51
N ARG A 305 -16.29 -13.76 10.35
CA ARG A 305 -17.45 -14.61 10.00
C ARG A 305 -18.26 -14.00 8.86
N LEU A 306 -18.42 -12.68 8.85
CA LEU A 306 -19.10 -11.96 7.76
C LEU A 306 -18.33 -12.12 6.45
N VAL A 307 -17.01 -11.91 6.47
CA VAL A 307 -16.14 -12.09 5.30
C VAL A 307 -16.20 -13.52 4.78
N GLU A 308 -16.07 -14.52 5.66
CA GLU A 308 -16.17 -15.93 5.29
C GLU A 308 -17.52 -16.29 4.66
N ARG A 309 -18.62 -15.80 5.25
CA ARG A 309 -19.98 -16.01 4.72
C ARG A 309 -20.13 -15.41 3.33
N VAL A 310 -19.70 -14.17 3.13
CA VAL A 310 -19.76 -13.49 1.84
C VAL A 310 -18.91 -14.22 0.80
N LEU A 311 -17.69 -14.60 1.15
CA LEU A 311 -16.82 -15.38 0.26
C LEU A 311 -17.40 -16.75 -0.07
N ALA A 312 -18.03 -17.44 0.88
CA ALA A 312 -18.68 -18.72 0.63
C ALA A 312 -19.85 -18.60 -0.36
N GLN A 313 -20.54 -17.45 -0.39
CA GLN A 313 -21.62 -17.18 -1.34
C GLN A 313 -21.11 -16.86 -2.74
N VAL A 314 -19.98 -16.15 -2.85
CA VAL A 314 -19.46 -15.68 -4.15
C VAL A 314 -18.44 -16.62 -4.79
N ARG A 315 -17.83 -17.53 -4.05
CA ARG A 315 -16.91 -18.53 -4.59
C ARG A 315 -17.66 -19.45 -5.56
N GLY A 316 -17.11 -19.63 -6.75
CA GLY A 316 -17.76 -20.40 -7.83
C GLY A 316 -18.63 -19.55 -8.75
N LEU A 317 -18.86 -18.27 -8.44
CA LEU A 317 -19.61 -17.34 -9.28
C LEU A 317 -18.74 -16.61 -10.30
N GLU A 318 -17.49 -17.03 -10.51
CA GLU A 318 -16.56 -16.35 -11.41
C GLU A 318 -16.93 -16.49 -12.90
N ARG A 319 -17.84 -17.43 -13.21
CA ARG A 319 -18.36 -17.75 -14.55
C ARG A 319 -19.79 -17.25 -14.73
N LEU A 320 -20.13 -16.84 -15.95
CA LEU A 320 -21.43 -16.24 -16.29
C LEU A 320 -22.60 -17.21 -16.00
N GLU A 321 -22.43 -18.49 -16.30
CA GLU A 321 -23.46 -19.51 -16.09
C GLU A 321 -23.75 -19.70 -14.60
N ALA A 322 -22.70 -19.81 -13.79
CA ALA A 322 -22.84 -19.96 -12.34
C ALA A 322 -23.45 -18.69 -11.69
N TRP A 323 -23.14 -17.52 -12.22
CA TRP A 323 -23.75 -16.26 -11.82
C TRP A 323 -25.23 -16.19 -12.17
N ARG A 324 -25.61 -16.59 -13.39
CA ARG A 324 -27.01 -16.68 -13.82
C ARG A 324 -27.80 -17.64 -12.95
N ASP A 325 -27.29 -18.85 -12.72
CA ASP A 325 -27.93 -19.82 -11.85
C ASP A 325 -28.08 -19.29 -10.42
N PHE A 326 -27.09 -18.53 -9.94
CA PHE A 326 -27.15 -17.87 -8.65
C PHE A 326 -28.26 -16.82 -8.59
N LEU A 327 -28.39 -15.96 -9.61
CA LEU A 327 -29.46 -14.97 -9.69
C LEU A 327 -30.84 -15.61 -9.80
N GLU A 328 -30.98 -16.68 -10.59
CA GLU A 328 -32.23 -17.43 -10.70
C GLU A 328 -32.61 -18.09 -9.35
N ARG A 329 -31.66 -18.74 -8.67
CA ARG A 329 -31.87 -19.28 -7.31
C ARG A 329 -32.11 -18.19 -6.26
N ALA A 330 -31.56 -17.01 -6.43
CA ALA A 330 -31.77 -15.87 -5.55
C ALA A 330 -33.17 -15.30 -5.71
N GLN A 331 -33.62 -15.16 -6.95
CA GLN A 331 -34.96 -14.70 -7.30
C GLN A 331 -36.03 -15.66 -6.77
N LEU A 332 -35.79 -16.98 -6.86
CA LEU A 332 -36.70 -18.01 -6.32
C LEU A 332 -36.76 -18.03 -4.79
N ARG A 333 -35.68 -17.64 -4.10
CA ARG A 333 -35.61 -17.55 -2.62
C ARG A 333 -36.00 -16.18 -2.10
N TRP A 334 -36.37 -15.24 -2.96
CA TRP A 334 -36.63 -13.86 -2.57
C TRP A 334 -37.92 -13.71 -1.75
N GLU A 335 -38.87 -14.66 -1.87
CA GLU A 335 -40.07 -14.67 -1.02
C GLU A 335 -39.77 -15.13 0.43
N GLU A 336 -38.62 -15.76 0.69
CA GLU A 336 -38.26 -16.34 2.00
C GLU A 336 -36.95 -15.79 2.62
N VAL A 337 -36.03 -15.25 1.82
CA VAL A 337 -34.68 -14.89 2.27
C VAL A 337 -34.39 -13.43 2.00
N GLY A 338 -34.58 -12.62 3.03
CA GLY A 338 -34.11 -11.23 3.08
C GLY A 338 -32.61 -11.14 2.83
N TYR A 339 -32.24 -10.33 1.83
CA TYR A 339 -30.94 -9.68 1.66
C TYR A 339 -29.74 -10.58 1.26
N LEU A 340 -29.28 -10.45 0.02
CA LEU A 340 -28.03 -11.08 -0.46
C LEU A 340 -26.75 -10.35 -0.06
N GLY A 341 -26.80 -9.29 0.76
CA GLY A 341 -25.69 -9.02 1.67
C GLY A 341 -24.39 -8.42 1.11
N PHE A 342 -24.22 -8.15 -0.19
CA PHE A 342 -22.97 -7.61 -0.72
C PHE A 342 -23.10 -6.74 -1.98
N SER A 343 -22.04 -5.98 -2.29
CA SER A 343 -21.84 -5.20 -3.51
C SER A 343 -20.57 -5.64 -4.24
N LEU A 344 -20.56 -5.61 -5.57
CA LEU A 344 -19.35 -5.83 -6.37
C LEU A 344 -18.77 -4.50 -6.85
N LEU A 345 -17.47 -4.29 -6.61
CA LEU A 345 -16.72 -3.14 -7.10
C LEU A 345 -15.68 -3.59 -8.12
N PHE A 346 -15.89 -3.31 -9.39
CA PHE A 346 -14.95 -3.67 -10.45
C PHE A 346 -13.82 -2.66 -10.56
N PHE A 347 -12.59 -3.17 -10.65
CA PHE A 347 -11.42 -2.32 -10.71
C PHE A 347 -10.31 -2.90 -11.60
N ARG A 348 -9.45 -2.02 -12.12
CA ARG A 348 -8.20 -2.40 -12.78
C ARG A 348 -7.01 -1.76 -12.08
N ARG A 349 -5.99 -2.56 -11.82
CA ARG A 349 -4.69 -2.08 -11.32
C ARG A 349 -3.92 -1.43 -12.47
N ALA A 350 -3.70 -0.12 -12.41
CA ALA A 350 -2.73 0.56 -13.26
C ALA A 350 -1.44 0.86 -12.45
N ARG A 351 -0.31 1.07 -13.13
CA ARG A 351 1.04 1.21 -12.52
C ARG A 351 1.18 2.29 -11.43
N ALA A 352 0.25 3.24 -11.32
CA ALA A 352 0.29 4.33 -10.34
C ALA A 352 -1.01 4.50 -9.51
N ALA A 353 -2.09 3.76 -9.84
CA ALA A 353 -3.38 3.84 -9.13
C ALA A 353 -4.29 2.67 -9.55
N THR A 354 -5.13 2.19 -8.64
CA THR A 354 -6.25 1.32 -9.00
C THR A 354 -7.40 2.21 -9.45
N LYS A 355 -7.75 2.15 -10.74
CA LYS A 355 -8.91 2.87 -11.27
C LYS A 355 -10.13 1.99 -11.05
N VAL A 356 -11.09 2.49 -10.27
CA VAL A 356 -12.44 1.90 -10.20
C VAL A 356 -13.07 2.13 -11.57
N GLU A 357 -13.39 1.05 -12.26
CA GLU A 357 -13.97 1.16 -13.61
C GLU A 357 -15.50 1.28 -13.51
N GLU A 358 -16.13 0.53 -12.60
CA GLU A 358 -17.59 0.55 -12.47
C GLU A 358 -18.07 -0.06 -11.14
N LEU A 359 -19.12 0.50 -10.55
CA LEU A 359 -19.92 -0.16 -9.53
C LEU A 359 -21.01 -0.96 -10.26
N ALA A 360 -20.70 -2.18 -10.70
CA ALA A 360 -21.71 -3.02 -11.30
C ALA A 360 -22.32 -3.91 -10.22
N LEU A 361 -23.59 -3.64 -9.91
CA LEU A 361 -24.51 -4.38 -9.03
C LEU A 361 -24.39 -4.11 -7.52
N GLU A 362 -25.35 -3.33 -7.04
CA GLU A 362 -25.77 -3.32 -5.64
C GLU A 362 -27.00 -4.22 -5.50
N VAL A 363 -26.87 -5.38 -4.84
CA VAL A 363 -28.02 -6.27 -4.59
C VAL A 363 -28.77 -5.76 -3.35
N ARG A 364 -29.65 -4.76 -3.55
CA ARG A 364 -30.45 -4.15 -2.47
C ARG A 364 -31.67 -5.03 -2.12
N GLY A 365 -31.87 -5.31 -0.84
CA GLY A 365 -33.14 -5.81 -0.32
C GLY A 365 -33.94 -4.70 0.37
N ALA A 366 -34.81 -3.99 -0.36
CA ALA A 366 -35.90 -3.17 0.18
C ALA A 366 -36.91 -2.80 -0.93
N PRO A 367 -38.20 -2.59 -0.62
CA PRO A 367 -39.26 -2.42 -1.61
C PRO A 367 -39.31 -0.98 -2.15
N LEU A 368 -39.09 -0.82 -3.45
CA LEU A 368 -39.67 0.28 -4.23
C LEU A 368 -40.24 -0.34 -5.51
N PRO A 369 -41.47 0.02 -5.93
CA PRO A 369 -42.03 -0.41 -7.20
C PRO A 369 -41.38 0.42 -8.30
N LEU A 370 -40.14 0.10 -8.64
CA LEU A 370 -39.46 0.61 -9.81
C LEU A 370 -38.78 -0.59 -10.45
N ALA A 371 -39.34 -0.98 -11.60
CA ALA A 371 -38.73 -1.89 -12.54
C ALA A 371 -37.22 -1.61 -12.61
N TYR A 372 -36.41 -2.61 -12.26
CA TYR A 372 -34.99 -2.55 -12.53
C TYR A 372 -34.80 -2.97 -13.99
N GLU A 373 -34.87 -2.01 -14.91
CA GLU A 373 -34.19 -2.13 -16.21
C GLU A 373 -32.74 -1.70 -15.98
N GLY A 374 -31.85 -2.68 -15.76
CA GLY A 374 -30.42 -2.44 -15.64
C GLY A 374 -29.68 -3.00 -16.84
N GLU A 375 -28.94 -2.15 -17.55
CA GLU A 375 -28.05 -2.54 -18.64
C GLU A 375 -26.80 -3.24 -18.06
N VAL A 376 -26.52 -4.47 -18.49
CA VAL A 376 -25.23 -5.12 -18.27
C VAL A 376 -24.33 -4.76 -19.46
N LEU A 377 -23.31 -3.94 -19.21
CA LEU A 377 -22.28 -3.62 -20.20
C LEU A 377 -21.22 -4.73 -20.20
N LEU A 378 -21.17 -5.51 -21.27
CA LEU A 378 -20.12 -6.49 -21.52
C LEU A 378 -19.06 -5.90 -22.44
N VAL A 379 -17.79 -6.02 -22.05
CA VAL A 379 -16.64 -5.58 -22.87
C VAL A 379 -15.99 -6.81 -23.52
N GLU A 380 -16.27 -7.03 -24.79
CA GLU A 380 -15.41 -7.83 -25.68
C GLU A 380 -14.89 -6.96 -26.82
N GLY A 381 -13.56 -7.00 -27.05
CA GLY A 381 -12.96 -6.61 -28.33
C GLY A 381 -13.09 -5.15 -28.79
N GLY A 382 -13.56 -4.22 -27.96
CA GLY A 382 -13.66 -2.81 -28.33
C GLY A 382 -14.95 -2.40 -29.04
N ALA A 383 -16.02 -3.20 -28.95
CA ALA A 383 -17.37 -2.79 -29.34
C ALA A 383 -18.28 -2.63 -28.11
N TRP A 384 -19.13 -1.60 -28.12
CA TRP A 384 -20.08 -1.28 -27.05
C TRP A 384 -21.38 -2.05 -27.27
N GLY A 385 -21.80 -2.85 -26.30
CA GLY A 385 -23.07 -3.59 -26.36
C GLY A 385 -23.80 -3.59 -25.02
N VAL A 386 -25.07 -3.20 -25.06
CA VAL A 386 -26.02 -3.26 -23.94
C VAL A 386 -26.63 -4.66 -23.91
N VAL A 387 -26.46 -5.40 -22.81
CA VAL A 387 -27.27 -6.59 -22.54
C VAL A 387 -28.41 -6.18 -21.63
N ARG A 388 -29.64 -6.21 -22.17
CA ARG A 388 -30.87 -6.14 -21.37
C ARG A 388 -31.14 -7.52 -20.80
N VAL A 389 -31.28 -7.63 -19.48
CA VAL A 389 -31.78 -8.83 -18.80
C VAL A 389 -33.23 -8.61 -18.46
#